data_AF-A0A1Y4V8P0-F1
#
_entry.id   AF-A0A1Y4V8P0-F1
#
_cell.length_a   1.000
_cell.length_b   1.000
_cell.length_c   1.000
_cell.angle_alpha   90.00
_cell.angle_beta   90.00
_cell.angle_gamma   90.00
#
_symmetry.space_group_name_H-M   'P 1'
#
loop_
_entity.id
_entity.type
_entity.pdbx_description
1 polymer ?
#
loop_
_entity_poly.entity_id
_entity_poly.type
_entity_poly.pdbx_seq_one_letter_code
_entity_poly.pdbx_strand_id
1 'polypeptide(L)'
;MKKLIVGVMLLGILGACGNKKTNIDPFASITKEVDSIRQVADSIHCDESPEDPQPIQADESFDDFIYNFASDDVLQRQRVKFPLPYYNGDKKTNIEEHNWKHDDLFTKQHYYTLLFDREEDMDLVGDTSLTSVQVEWVFVKTRMVKKYYFERIKGAWMLEAINLRPIKQNDNENFVEFFGHFAADSLFQSKRVCEPLAFVTTDPDDDFSILETTLDLNQWFAFKPGLPADRLSNINYGQRNDDDSPTKILALKGIGNGFSNILYFRRKAGEWELYKFEDTSI
;
A
#
# COMPACT_ATOMS: atom_id res chain seq x y z
N MET A 1 61.02 11.01 41.63
CA MET A 1 60.38 12.34 41.88
C MET A 1 58.90 12.17 41.53
N LYS A 2 57.97 11.97 42.48
CA LYS A 2 57.13 13.01 43.15
C LYS A 2 56.43 13.88 42.09
N LYS A 3 55.10 13.92 41.87
CA LYS A 3 53.89 13.85 42.73
C LYS A 3 52.63 13.65 41.82
N LEU A 4 51.63 12.81 42.19
CA LEU A 4 50.28 13.15 42.76
C LEU A 4 49.32 13.78 41.70
N ILE A 5 48.00 13.52 41.60
CA ILE A 5 47.00 12.85 42.46
C ILE A 5 45.65 12.84 41.72
N VAL A 6 44.83 11.80 41.99
CA VAL A 6 43.34 11.79 42.06
C VAL A 6 42.55 12.00 40.75
N GLY A 7 41.52 11.20 40.43
CA GLY A 7 40.81 10.15 41.15
C GLY A 7 39.34 10.11 40.69
N VAL A 8 38.57 9.22 41.33
CA VAL A 8 37.15 8.85 41.11
C VAL A 8 36.99 7.61 40.20
N MET A 9 37.02 6.40 40.76
CA MET A 9 35.94 5.63 41.43
C MET A 9 34.81 5.20 40.48
N LEU A 10 34.74 3.88 40.23
CA LEU A 10 33.65 2.94 40.62
C LEU A 10 32.35 3.18 39.82
N LEU A 11 31.59 2.21 39.34
CA LEU A 11 31.57 0.75 39.35
C LEU A 11 30.32 0.40 38.51
N GLY A 12 30.30 -0.75 37.84
CA GLY A 12 29.08 -1.56 37.87
C GLY A 12 28.29 -1.78 36.57
N ILE A 13 28.25 -3.06 36.20
CA ILE A 13 27.11 -3.81 35.67
C ILE A 13 26.84 -3.67 34.16
N LEU A 14 27.54 -4.49 33.39
CA LEU A 14 27.02 -5.01 32.12
C LEU A 14 26.04 -6.14 32.44
N GLY A 15 24.77 -5.78 32.60
CA GLY A 15 23.63 -6.69 32.64
C GLY A 15 23.00 -6.78 31.25
N ALA A 16 22.89 -8.01 30.73
CA ALA A 16 22.25 -8.35 29.47
C ALA A 16 20.79 -7.88 29.38
N CYS A 17 20.30 -7.59 28.15
CA CYS A 17 19.01 -8.09 27.63
C CYS A 17 18.68 -7.53 26.23
N GLY A 18 18.57 -8.46 25.26
CA GLY A 18 17.51 -8.54 24.25
C GLY A 18 17.17 -7.32 23.39
N ASN A 19 17.59 -7.35 22.13
CA ASN A 19 16.97 -6.61 21.04
C ASN A 19 15.50 -7.01 20.92
N LYS A 20 14.58 -6.21 21.47
CA LYS A 20 13.17 -6.22 21.07
C LYS A 20 13.02 -5.29 19.88
N LYS A 21 12.61 -5.85 18.73
CA LYS A 21 12.04 -5.09 17.61
C LYS A 21 10.90 -4.23 18.19
N THR A 22 11.06 -2.91 18.13
CA THR A 22 9.99 -1.97 18.46
C THR A 22 8.94 -2.04 17.37
N ASN A 23 7.80 -2.64 17.69
CA ASN A 23 6.57 -2.51 16.93
C ASN A 23 6.16 -1.03 17.01
N ILE A 24 6.30 -0.32 15.89
CA ILE A 24 5.90 1.08 15.79
C ILE A 24 4.38 1.06 15.64
N ASP A 25 3.69 1.25 16.75
CA ASP A 25 2.24 1.47 16.78
C ASP A 25 1.93 2.79 16.05
N PRO A 26 1.24 2.77 14.89
CA PRO A 26 0.86 3.98 14.16
C PRO A 26 -0.09 4.88 14.94
N PHE A 27 -0.72 4.36 16.01
CA PHE A 27 -1.67 5.06 16.86
C PHE A 27 -1.06 5.64 18.14
N ALA A 28 0.26 5.51 18.36
CA ALA A 28 0.93 6.06 19.54
C ALA A 28 0.77 7.59 19.68
N SER A 29 0.52 8.28 18.58
CA SER A 29 0.25 9.74 18.57
C SER A 29 -1.22 10.08 18.85
N ILE A 30 -2.14 9.12 18.69
CA ILE A 30 -3.60 9.30 18.83
C ILE A 30 -4.06 8.93 20.25
N THR A 31 -3.39 7.97 20.90
CA THR A 31 -3.73 7.50 22.25
C THR A 31 -3.46 8.52 23.36
N LYS A 32 -2.64 9.55 23.13
CA LYS A 32 -2.31 10.56 24.15
C LYS A 32 -3.41 11.59 24.41
N GLU A 33 -4.43 11.70 23.56
CA GLU A 33 -5.51 12.69 23.73
C GLU A 33 -6.80 12.14 24.34
N VAL A 34 -6.84 10.84 24.69
CA VAL A 34 -8.07 10.17 25.16
C VAL A 34 -8.15 10.05 26.69
N ASP A 35 -7.07 10.34 27.44
CA ASP A 35 -7.01 10.10 28.89
C ASP A 35 -7.48 11.30 29.76
N SER A 36 -8.46 12.06 29.30
CA SER A 36 -9.03 13.16 30.08
C SER A 36 -10.51 13.30 29.81
N ILE A 37 -11.32 12.40 30.37
CA ILE A 37 -12.66 12.65 30.93
C ILE A 37 -13.10 11.37 31.64
N ARG A 38 -13.29 11.43 32.96
CA ARG A 38 -13.96 10.39 33.75
C ARG A 38 -14.95 11.04 34.72
N GLN A 39 -16.11 10.37 34.83
CA GLN A 39 -17.24 10.52 35.77
C GLN A 39 -18.31 11.57 35.38
N VAL A 40 -19.64 11.33 35.48
CA VAL A 40 -20.46 10.55 36.45
C VAL A 40 -21.69 9.92 35.73
N ALA A 41 -22.26 8.86 36.31
CA ALA A 41 -23.37 8.02 35.81
C ALA A 41 -24.79 8.59 36.02
N ASP A 42 -25.75 8.19 35.17
CA ASP A 42 -27.07 7.69 35.60
C ASP A 42 -27.88 6.96 34.49
N SER A 43 -28.47 5.83 34.90
CA SER A 43 -29.62 5.04 34.38
C SER A 43 -29.96 4.89 32.88
N ILE A 44 -30.00 3.60 32.47
CA ILE A 44 -30.92 2.92 31.54
C ILE A 44 -30.95 3.40 30.07
N HIS A 45 -30.13 2.75 29.24
CA HIS A 45 -30.58 2.00 28.07
C HIS A 45 -29.50 0.94 27.81
N CYS A 46 -29.86 -0.34 27.78
CA CYS A 46 -28.96 -1.32 27.17
C CYS A 46 -29.05 -1.04 25.66
N ASP A 47 -28.18 -0.15 25.18
CA ASP A 47 -27.79 -0.16 23.77
C ASP A 47 -27.32 -1.59 23.50
N GLU A 48 -28.01 -2.29 22.59
CA GLU A 48 -27.43 -3.45 21.93
C GLU A 48 -26.06 -2.99 21.42
N SER A 49 -25.00 -3.48 22.07
CA SER A 49 -23.65 -3.29 21.56
C SER A 49 -23.68 -3.72 20.09
N PRO A 50 -23.17 -2.92 19.15
CA PRO A 50 -23.12 -3.34 17.76
C PRO A 50 -22.51 -4.75 17.73
N GLU A 51 -23.27 -5.73 17.23
CA GLU A 51 -22.85 -7.11 17.22
C GLU A 51 -21.44 -7.17 16.62
N ASP A 52 -20.50 -7.75 17.35
CA ASP A 52 -19.12 -7.88 16.88
C ASP A 52 -19.15 -8.55 15.49
N PRO A 53 -18.42 -8.00 14.51
CA PRO A 53 -18.45 -8.51 13.14
C PRO A 53 -18.01 -9.98 13.12
N GLN A 54 -18.90 -10.86 12.65
CA GLN A 54 -18.59 -12.29 12.55
C GLN A 54 -17.65 -12.54 11.38
N PRO A 55 -16.53 -13.27 11.55
CA PRO A 55 -15.64 -13.61 10.44
C PRO A 55 -16.32 -14.53 9.43
N ILE A 56 -16.02 -14.34 8.15
CA ILE A 56 -16.42 -15.20 7.04
C ILE A 56 -15.19 -15.88 6.44
N GLN A 57 -15.38 -16.87 5.58
CA GLN A 57 -14.26 -17.58 4.92
C GLN A 57 -13.34 -16.62 4.16
N ALA A 58 -13.89 -15.58 3.52
CA ALA A 58 -13.09 -14.60 2.79
C ALA A 58 -12.16 -13.77 3.70
N ASP A 59 -12.35 -13.76 5.02
CA ASP A 59 -11.45 -13.02 5.93
C ASP A 59 -10.10 -13.73 6.18
N GLU A 60 -9.93 -14.97 5.70
CA GLU A 60 -8.66 -15.72 5.78
C GLU A 60 -7.51 -15.01 5.04
N SER A 61 -7.82 -14.36 3.91
CA SER A 61 -6.90 -13.56 3.10
C SER A 61 -7.47 -12.17 2.86
N PHE A 62 -6.64 -11.14 2.93
CA PHE A 62 -7.10 -9.79 2.62
C PHE A 62 -7.56 -9.65 1.16
N ASP A 63 -6.92 -10.38 0.23
CA ASP A 63 -7.23 -10.31 -1.19
C ASP A 63 -8.61 -10.90 -1.51
N ASP A 64 -8.98 -11.99 -0.85
CA ASP A 64 -10.31 -12.58 -0.96
C ASP A 64 -11.35 -11.67 -0.31
N PHE A 65 -11.07 -11.16 0.90
CA PHE A 65 -11.94 -10.23 1.60
C PHE A 65 -12.23 -8.99 0.76
N ILE A 66 -11.19 -8.31 0.23
CA ILE A 66 -11.36 -7.02 -0.44
C ILE A 66 -12.16 -7.17 -1.74
N TYR A 67 -12.00 -8.29 -2.45
CA TYR A 67 -12.82 -8.61 -3.61
C TYR A 67 -14.30 -8.77 -3.24
N ASN A 68 -14.60 -9.52 -2.18
CA ASN A 68 -15.97 -9.70 -1.70
C ASN A 68 -16.57 -8.38 -1.17
N PHE A 69 -15.80 -7.63 -0.37
CA PHE A 69 -16.18 -6.32 0.16
C PHE A 69 -16.56 -5.34 -0.95
N ALA A 70 -15.82 -5.32 -2.05
CA ALA A 70 -16.06 -4.42 -3.17
C ALA A 70 -17.06 -4.94 -4.22
N SER A 71 -17.60 -6.15 -4.03
CA SER A 71 -18.56 -6.77 -4.97
C SER A 71 -19.97 -6.92 -4.38
N ASP A 72 -20.10 -6.97 -3.05
CA ASP A 72 -21.37 -7.18 -2.35
C ASP A 72 -21.72 -5.95 -1.48
N ASP A 73 -22.83 -5.28 -1.80
CA ASP A 73 -23.28 -4.08 -1.06
C ASP A 73 -23.69 -4.38 0.39
N VAL A 74 -24.25 -5.56 0.65
CA VAL A 74 -24.67 -5.95 2.00
C VAL A 74 -23.45 -6.21 2.85
N LEU A 75 -22.49 -7.00 2.35
CA LEU A 75 -21.23 -7.25 3.04
C LEU A 75 -20.46 -5.95 3.26
N GLN A 76 -20.38 -5.10 2.24
CA GLN A 76 -19.66 -3.83 2.35
C GLN A 76 -20.19 -2.98 3.50
N ARG A 77 -21.52 -2.82 3.59
CA ARG A 77 -22.16 -2.05 4.67
C ARG A 77 -21.87 -2.64 6.04
N GLN A 78 -21.92 -3.97 6.18
CA GLN A 78 -21.63 -4.67 7.45
C GLN A 78 -20.16 -4.55 7.88
N ARG A 79 -19.25 -4.34 6.93
CA ARG A 79 -17.81 -4.26 7.15
C ARG A 79 -17.28 -2.84 7.20
N VAL A 80 -18.16 -1.83 7.24
CA VAL A 80 -17.79 -0.43 7.45
C VAL A 80 -18.18 -0.02 8.86
N LYS A 81 -17.24 0.53 9.61
CA LYS A 81 -17.53 1.07 10.93
C LYS A 81 -18.17 2.45 10.82
N PHE A 82 -19.45 2.55 11.15
CA PHE A 82 -20.17 3.82 11.19
C PHE A 82 -20.25 4.42 12.61
N PRO A 83 -20.24 5.76 12.74
CA PRO A 83 -20.01 6.74 11.68
C PRO A 83 -18.53 6.74 11.24
N LEU A 84 -18.29 6.64 9.92
CA LEU A 84 -16.96 6.36 9.38
C LEU A 84 -16.09 7.63 9.37
N PRO A 85 -14.95 7.66 10.08
CA PRO A 85 -14.02 8.79 10.03
C PRO A 85 -13.52 9.05 8.61
N TYR A 86 -13.74 10.28 8.12
CA TYR A 86 -13.25 10.77 6.84
C TYR A 86 -12.38 12.01 7.03
N TYR A 87 -11.09 11.87 6.70
CA TYR A 87 -10.11 12.93 6.75
C TYR A 87 -9.92 13.52 5.36
N ASN A 88 -9.95 14.85 5.25
CA ASN A 88 -9.62 15.59 4.03
C ASN A 88 -8.59 16.65 4.37
N GLY A 89 -7.30 16.31 4.18
CA GLY A 89 -6.20 17.05 4.78
C GLY A 89 -6.37 17.12 6.30
N ASP A 90 -6.37 18.33 6.86
CA ASP A 90 -6.52 18.55 8.30
C ASP A 90 -7.98 18.49 8.79
N LYS A 91 -8.96 18.47 7.87
CA LYS A 91 -10.37 18.46 8.23
C LYS A 91 -10.85 17.03 8.48
N LYS A 92 -11.24 16.74 9.72
CA LYS A 92 -11.97 15.52 10.08
C LYS A 92 -13.48 15.72 9.95
N THR A 93 -14.14 14.80 9.29
CA THR A 93 -15.61 14.65 9.21
C THR A 93 -15.96 13.19 9.43
N ASN A 94 -17.25 12.85 9.52
CA ASN A 94 -17.71 11.47 9.52
C ASN A 94 -18.73 11.24 8.41
N ILE A 95 -18.72 10.03 7.84
CA ILE A 95 -19.73 9.56 6.90
C ILE A 95 -20.71 8.70 7.70
N GLU A 96 -21.95 9.15 7.79
CA GLU A 96 -23.04 8.38 8.40
C GLU A 96 -23.46 7.21 7.49
N GLU A 97 -23.98 6.13 8.07
CA GLU A 97 -24.39 4.93 7.34
C GLU A 97 -25.38 5.22 6.19
N HIS A 98 -26.36 6.08 6.42
CA HIS A 98 -27.35 6.48 5.41
C HIS A 98 -26.73 7.28 4.25
N ASN A 99 -25.56 7.88 4.44
CA ASN A 99 -24.80 8.58 3.40
C ASN A 99 -23.77 7.68 2.70
N TRP A 100 -23.60 6.44 3.17
CA TRP A 100 -22.71 5.48 2.54
C TRP A 100 -23.25 5.05 1.17
N LYS A 101 -22.37 5.16 0.18
CA LYS A 101 -22.58 4.65 -1.17
C LYS A 101 -21.61 3.52 -1.40
N HIS A 102 -22.09 2.46 -2.06
CA HIS A 102 -21.26 1.36 -2.48
C HIS A 102 -20.00 1.87 -3.21
N ASP A 103 -18.83 1.40 -2.78
CA ASP A 103 -17.54 1.70 -3.39
C ASP A 103 -17.00 0.41 -4.01
N ASP A 104 -17.04 0.31 -5.33
CA ASP A 104 -16.54 -0.87 -6.06
C ASP A 104 -15.01 -1.01 -5.97
N LEU A 105 -14.32 -0.04 -5.37
CA LEU A 105 -12.86 0.04 -5.38
C LEU A 105 -12.34 -0.23 -6.81
N PHE A 106 -11.44 -1.21 -6.97
CA PHE A 106 -10.84 -1.59 -8.24
C PHE A 106 -11.56 -2.75 -8.95
N THR A 107 -12.59 -3.38 -8.37
CA THR A 107 -13.17 -4.65 -8.91
C THR A 107 -13.80 -4.51 -10.28
N LYS A 108 -14.26 -3.31 -10.66
CA LYS A 108 -14.79 -3.03 -12.01
C LYS A 108 -13.71 -2.75 -13.07
N GLN A 109 -12.43 -2.83 -12.72
CA GLN A 109 -11.31 -2.65 -13.67
C GLN A 109 -10.88 -3.99 -14.28
N HIS A 110 -10.08 -3.93 -15.35
CA HIS A 110 -9.48 -5.15 -15.95
C HIS A 110 -8.30 -5.68 -15.13
N TYR A 111 -7.56 -4.77 -14.51
CA TYR A 111 -6.44 -5.05 -13.61
C TYR A 111 -6.37 -3.96 -12.54
N TYR A 112 -5.67 -4.24 -11.45
CA TYR A 112 -5.27 -3.27 -10.42
C TYR A 112 -3.75 -3.18 -10.34
N THR A 113 -3.23 -2.17 -9.65
CA THR A 113 -1.79 -1.96 -9.46
C THR A 113 -1.36 -2.14 -8.02
N LEU A 114 -0.11 -2.58 -7.84
CA LEU A 114 0.61 -2.58 -6.57
C LEU A 114 1.95 -1.87 -6.74
N LEU A 115 2.35 -1.12 -5.72
CA LEU A 115 3.58 -0.35 -5.69
C LEU A 115 4.52 -0.88 -4.60
N PHE A 116 5.78 -1.07 -4.98
CA PHE A 116 6.86 -1.50 -4.07
C PHE A 116 8.12 -0.68 -4.32
N ASP A 117 8.96 -0.55 -3.31
CA ASP A 117 10.31 0.01 -3.47
C ASP A 117 11.34 -1.05 -3.86
N ARG A 118 11.14 -2.30 -3.41
CA ARG A 118 12.08 -3.42 -3.54
C ARG A 118 11.34 -4.69 -3.92
N GLU A 119 12.03 -5.57 -4.65
CA GLU A 119 11.48 -6.84 -5.13
C GLU A 119 11.13 -7.79 -3.98
N GLU A 120 11.99 -7.86 -2.95
CA GLU A 120 11.74 -8.64 -1.71
C GLU A 120 10.48 -8.22 -0.95
N ASP A 121 9.98 -7.00 -1.16
CA ASP A 121 8.74 -6.55 -0.52
C ASP A 121 7.48 -7.11 -1.22
N MET A 122 7.62 -7.71 -2.41
CA MET A 122 6.51 -8.35 -3.13
C MET A 122 6.06 -9.65 -2.45
N ASP A 123 6.94 -10.30 -1.67
CA ASP A 123 6.62 -11.51 -0.89
C ASP A 123 5.59 -11.24 0.23
N LEU A 124 5.33 -9.98 0.56
CA LEU A 124 4.28 -9.59 1.52
C LEU A 124 2.87 -9.79 0.96
N VAL A 125 2.73 -9.88 -0.37
CA VAL A 125 1.45 -10.20 -1.00
C VAL A 125 1.07 -11.63 -0.64
N GLY A 126 -0.12 -11.80 -0.05
CA GLY A 126 -0.59 -13.09 0.44
C GLY A 126 -0.18 -13.43 1.88
N ASP A 127 0.46 -12.51 2.62
CA ASP A 127 0.69 -12.70 4.06
C ASP A 127 -0.65 -12.68 4.84
N THR A 128 -1.12 -13.85 5.23
CA THR A 128 -2.38 -14.04 5.97
C THR A 128 -2.28 -13.66 7.45
N SER A 129 -1.08 -13.36 7.95
CA SER A 129 -0.86 -12.95 9.35
C SER A 129 -1.19 -11.47 9.59
N LEU A 130 -1.29 -10.67 8.53
CA LEU A 130 -1.56 -9.24 8.60
C LEU A 130 -2.87 -8.92 9.31
N THR A 131 -2.86 -7.87 10.12
CA THR A 131 -4.06 -7.36 10.84
C THR A 131 -4.41 -5.93 10.47
N SER A 132 -3.60 -5.27 9.65
CA SER A 132 -3.87 -3.94 9.11
C SER A 132 -3.35 -3.86 7.68
N VAL A 133 -4.20 -3.43 6.76
CA VAL A 133 -3.87 -3.25 5.35
C VAL A 133 -4.50 -1.93 4.89
N GLN A 134 -3.85 -1.24 3.96
CA GLN A 134 -4.44 -0.03 3.37
C GLN A 134 -4.63 -0.17 1.87
N VAL A 135 -5.82 0.13 1.38
CA VAL A 135 -6.09 0.28 -0.05
C VAL A 135 -5.97 1.75 -0.40
N GLU A 136 -5.36 2.06 -1.54
CA GLU A 136 -5.12 3.45 -1.96
C GLU A 136 -5.57 3.66 -3.40
N TRP A 137 -6.18 4.82 -3.65
CA TRP A 137 -6.28 5.43 -4.97
C TRP A 137 -5.29 6.59 -5.05
N VAL A 138 -4.38 6.52 -6.01
CA VAL A 138 -3.46 7.59 -6.36
C VAL A 138 -3.97 8.27 -7.62
N PHE A 139 -4.50 9.49 -7.49
CA PHE A 139 -5.02 10.28 -8.59
C PHE A 139 -3.91 11.12 -9.21
N VAL A 140 -3.45 10.72 -10.40
CA VAL A 140 -2.29 11.32 -11.07
C VAL A 140 -2.54 12.79 -11.38
N LYS A 141 -3.67 13.12 -12.02
CA LYS A 141 -3.99 14.49 -12.45
C LYS A 141 -4.19 15.48 -11.30
N THR A 142 -4.87 15.07 -10.24
CA THR A 142 -5.18 15.93 -9.09
C THR A 142 -4.11 15.88 -8.01
N ARG A 143 -3.15 14.94 -8.10
CA ARG A 143 -2.08 14.72 -7.13
C ARG A 143 -2.62 14.45 -5.72
N MET A 144 -3.66 13.64 -5.65
CA MET A 144 -4.33 13.25 -4.41
C MET A 144 -4.19 11.73 -4.18
N VAL A 145 -4.13 11.34 -2.93
CA VAL A 145 -4.21 9.94 -2.48
C VAL A 145 -5.43 9.79 -1.60
N LYS A 146 -6.34 8.88 -1.97
CA LYS A 146 -7.45 8.43 -1.12
C LYS A 146 -7.08 7.06 -0.54
N LYS A 147 -6.83 7.00 0.75
CA LYS A 147 -6.45 5.81 1.50
C LYS A 147 -7.63 5.29 2.32
N TYR A 148 -7.85 3.99 2.27
CA TYR A 148 -8.84 3.24 3.03
C TYR A 148 -8.08 2.37 4.03
N TYR A 149 -8.43 2.47 5.31
CA TYR A 149 -7.74 1.76 6.38
C TYR A 149 -8.57 0.57 6.83
N PHE A 150 -8.06 -0.63 6.57
CA PHE A 150 -8.70 -1.86 6.99
C PHE A 150 -7.96 -2.48 8.18
N GLU A 151 -8.71 -2.96 9.16
CA GLU A 151 -8.19 -3.69 10.32
C GLU A 151 -8.93 -5.01 10.51
N ARG A 152 -8.19 -6.06 10.88
CA ARG A 152 -8.76 -7.37 11.19
C ARG A 152 -9.09 -7.45 12.68
N ILE A 153 -10.36 -7.24 13.02
CA ILE A 153 -10.88 -7.21 14.39
C ILE A 153 -11.57 -8.54 14.67
N LYS A 154 -11.06 -9.31 15.64
CA LYS A 154 -11.59 -10.64 16.01
C LYS A 154 -11.74 -11.59 14.81
N GLY A 155 -10.86 -11.46 13.82
CA GLY A 155 -10.85 -12.27 12.61
C GLY A 155 -11.69 -11.71 11.44
N ALA A 156 -12.43 -10.62 11.62
CA ALA A 156 -13.18 -9.97 10.55
C ALA A 156 -12.50 -8.66 10.10
N TRP A 157 -12.33 -8.47 8.80
CA TRP A 157 -11.79 -7.22 8.26
C TRP A 157 -12.84 -6.11 8.25
N MET A 158 -12.46 -4.94 8.77
CA MET A 158 -13.33 -3.77 8.93
C MET A 158 -12.67 -2.54 8.33
N LEU A 159 -13.44 -1.73 7.59
CA LEU A 159 -13.04 -0.39 7.16
C LEU A 159 -13.21 0.58 8.33
N GLU A 160 -12.08 1.07 8.85
CA GLU A 160 -12.02 1.90 10.05
C GLU A 160 -11.92 3.39 9.74
N ALA A 161 -11.36 3.78 8.60
CA ALA A 161 -11.23 5.18 8.20
C ALA A 161 -10.95 5.35 6.71
N ILE A 162 -11.23 6.55 6.19
CA ILE A 162 -10.77 7.00 4.89
C ILE A 162 -10.02 8.32 5.05
N ASN A 163 -8.88 8.47 4.36
CA ASN A 163 -8.09 9.70 4.32
C ASN A 163 -7.84 10.12 2.87
N LEU A 164 -8.32 11.30 2.52
CA LEU A 164 -7.99 11.98 1.27
C LEU A 164 -6.96 13.08 1.56
N ARG A 165 -5.76 12.94 0.99
CA ARG A 165 -4.66 13.88 1.19
C ARG A 165 -3.93 14.18 -0.12
N PRO A 166 -3.26 15.33 -0.24
CA PRO A 166 -2.31 15.53 -1.33
C PRO A 166 -1.15 14.54 -1.26
N ILE A 167 -0.57 14.23 -2.42
CA ILE A 167 0.74 13.59 -2.51
C ILE A 167 1.78 14.57 -1.94
N LYS A 168 2.74 14.07 -1.16
CA LYS A 168 3.79 14.93 -0.64
C LYS A 168 4.65 15.45 -1.79
N GLN A 169 4.90 16.76 -1.80
CA GLN A 169 5.87 17.33 -2.72
C GLN A 169 7.27 17.00 -2.22
N ASN A 170 8.11 16.49 -3.12
CA ASN A 170 9.54 16.34 -2.91
C ASN A 170 10.28 17.19 -3.95
N ASP A 171 11.53 17.55 -3.65
CA ASP A 171 12.37 18.35 -4.56
C ASP A 171 12.86 17.54 -5.77
N ASN A 172 12.71 16.21 -5.73
CA ASN A 172 13.08 15.27 -6.78
C ASN A 172 11.89 14.96 -7.69
N GLU A 173 12.13 14.40 -8.89
CA GLU A 173 11.03 13.92 -9.76
C GLU A 173 10.17 12.88 -9.00
N ASN A 174 8.91 13.22 -8.73
CA ASN A 174 7.98 12.33 -8.04
C ASN A 174 7.57 11.18 -8.97
N PHE A 175 7.59 9.93 -8.47
CA PHE A 175 7.28 8.77 -9.30
C PHE A 175 5.87 8.83 -9.91
N VAL A 176 4.87 9.32 -9.18
CA VAL A 176 3.48 9.38 -9.68
C VAL A 176 3.35 10.39 -10.81
N GLU A 177 4.01 11.56 -10.69
CA GLU A 177 4.03 12.57 -11.75
C GLU A 177 4.77 12.07 -12.99
N PHE A 178 5.95 11.48 -12.79
CA PHE A 178 6.70 10.80 -13.84
C PHE A 178 5.85 9.74 -14.55
N PHE A 179 5.22 8.85 -13.78
CA PHE A 179 4.46 7.73 -14.33
C PHE A 179 3.24 8.24 -15.11
N GLY A 180 2.60 9.31 -14.65
CA GLY A 180 1.52 9.97 -15.37
C GLY A 180 1.93 10.42 -16.78
N HIS A 181 3.10 11.06 -16.90
CA HIS A 181 3.64 11.44 -18.20
C HIS A 181 4.09 10.22 -19.01
N PHE A 182 4.75 9.26 -18.37
CA PHE A 182 5.20 8.01 -18.99
C PHE A 182 4.05 7.19 -19.58
N ALA A 183 2.89 7.18 -18.93
CA ALA A 183 1.70 6.45 -19.39
C ALA A 183 0.93 7.21 -20.49
N ALA A 184 1.04 8.54 -20.57
CA ALA A 184 0.22 9.38 -21.45
C ALA A 184 0.95 9.93 -22.70
N ASP A 185 2.27 10.08 -22.66
CA ASP A 185 3.09 10.66 -23.74
C ASP A 185 4.10 9.63 -24.25
N SER A 186 3.89 9.13 -25.48
CA SER A 186 4.74 8.11 -26.10
C SER A 186 6.16 8.62 -26.44
N LEU A 187 6.33 9.92 -26.74
CA LEU A 187 7.64 10.52 -27.01
C LEU A 187 8.43 10.73 -25.72
N PHE A 188 7.75 11.04 -24.62
CA PHE A 188 8.37 11.05 -23.30
C PHE A 188 8.72 9.64 -22.86
N GLN A 189 7.78 8.70 -22.99
CA GLN A 189 7.98 7.28 -22.68
C GLN A 189 9.20 6.72 -23.41
N SER A 190 9.35 6.96 -24.72
CA SER A 190 10.49 6.43 -25.49
C SER A 190 11.86 6.91 -25.00
N LYS A 191 11.92 8.10 -24.38
CA LYS A 191 13.17 8.65 -23.83
C LYS A 191 13.47 8.13 -22.42
N ARG A 192 12.46 7.58 -21.75
CA ARG A 192 12.53 7.09 -20.36
C ARG A 192 12.44 5.57 -20.27
N VAL A 193 12.62 4.86 -21.39
CA VAL A 193 12.84 3.41 -21.43
C VAL A 193 14.33 3.17 -21.67
N CYS A 194 14.96 2.38 -20.81
CA CYS A 194 16.34 1.96 -20.98
C CYS A 194 16.50 1.16 -22.28
N GLU A 195 17.57 1.41 -23.03
CA GLU A 195 17.88 0.67 -24.25
C GLU A 195 19.27 0.00 -24.12
N PRO A 196 19.35 -1.34 -24.15
CA PRO A 196 18.23 -2.29 -24.23
C PRO A 196 17.40 -2.37 -22.93
N LEU A 197 16.11 -2.71 -23.05
CA LEU A 197 15.22 -2.95 -21.92
C LEU A 197 15.31 -4.42 -21.52
N ALA A 198 15.60 -4.72 -20.25
CA ALA A 198 15.58 -6.11 -19.77
C ALA A 198 14.15 -6.66 -19.78
N PHE A 199 13.98 -7.88 -20.28
CA PHE A 199 12.68 -8.56 -20.32
C PHE A 199 12.77 -9.98 -19.79
N VAL A 200 11.85 -10.33 -18.90
CA VAL A 200 11.74 -11.68 -18.32
C VAL A 200 10.33 -12.20 -18.57
N THR A 201 10.20 -13.47 -18.95
CA THR A 201 8.91 -14.14 -19.06
C THR A 201 9.00 -15.57 -18.54
N THR A 202 7.88 -16.16 -18.13
CA THR A 202 7.81 -17.60 -17.82
C THR A 202 8.03 -18.44 -19.07
N ASP A 203 8.75 -19.56 -18.94
CA ASP A 203 8.89 -20.53 -20.02
C ASP A 203 7.59 -21.34 -20.17
N PRO A 204 6.92 -21.33 -21.34
CA PRO A 204 5.70 -22.10 -21.55
C PRO A 204 5.91 -23.62 -21.52
N ASP A 205 7.15 -24.10 -21.66
CA ASP A 205 7.50 -25.52 -21.67
C ASP A 205 8.03 -26.04 -20.32
N ASP A 206 8.35 -25.13 -19.37
CA ASP A 206 8.85 -25.46 -18.03
C ASP A 206 8.36 -24.47 -16.97
N ASP A 207 7.39 -24.89 -16.17
CA ASP A 207 6.75 -24.12 -15.09
C ASP A 207 7.73 -23.53 -14.05
N PHE A 208 8.98 -24.00 -13.99
CA PHE A 208 9.98 -23.55 -13.03
C PHE A 208 11.07 -22.66 -13.65
N SER A 209 11.06 -22.45 -14.96
CA SER A 209 12.12 -21.71 -15.64
C SER A 209 11.63 -20.35 -16.17
N ILE A 210 12.56 -19.40 -16.23
CA ILE A 210 12.34 -18.06 -16.75
C ILE A 210 13.21 -17.83 -17.98
N LEU A 211 12.64 -17.17 -18.97
CA LEU A 211 13.34 -16.72 -20.16
C LEU A 211 13.73 -15.26 -19.97
N GLU A 212 15.03 -14.99 -19.91
CA GLU A 212 15.58 -13.64 -19.87
C GLU A 212 16.08 -13.23 -21.26
N THR A 213 15.65 -12.06 -21.70
CA THR A 213 16.07 -11.46 -22.97
C THR A 213 16.05 -9.92 -22.85
N THR A 214 16.20 -9.24 -23.98
CA THR A 214 16.10 -7.79 -24.05
C THR A 214 15.14 -7.36 -25.14
N LEU A 215 14.43 -6.26 -24.91
CA LEU A 215 13.57 -5.60 -25.89
C LEU A 215 14.25 -4.33 -26.41
N ASP A 216 14.19 -4.15 -27.73
CA ASP A 216 14.32 -2.83 -28.32
C ASP A 216 13.03 -2.00 -28.08
N LEU A 217 13.09 -0.71 -28.43
CA LEU A 217 11.98 0.20 -28.20
C LEU A 217 10.71 -0.19 -28.99
N ASN A 218 10.83 -0.71 -30.21
CA ASN A 218 9.68 -1.11 -31.02
C ASN A 218 9.01 -2.35 -30.41
N GLN A 219 9.81 -3.31 -29.94
CA GLN A 219 9.32 -4.50 -29.23
C GLN A 219 8.64 -4.12 -27.92
N TRP A 220 9.20 -3.18 -27.15
CA TRP A 220 8.54 -2.62 -25.96
C TRP A 220 7.15 -2.06 -26.31
N PHE A 221 7.03 -1.23 -27.34
CA PHE A 221 5.72 -0.68 -27.73
C PHE A 221 4.74 -1.75 -28.23
N ALA A 222 5.23 -2.86 -28.79
CA ALA A 222 4.41 -3.98 -29.23
C ALA A 222 3.93 -4.86 -28.06
N PHE A 223 4.74 -5.03 -27.00
CA PHE A 223 4.44 -5.95 -25.90
C PHE A 223 3.93 -5.28 -24.61
N LYS A 224 4.16 -3.97 -24.43
CA LYS A 224 3.77 -3.31 -23.18
C LYS A 224 2.28 -3.46 -22.89
N PRO A 225 1.88 -3.61 -21.61
CA PRO A 225 0.48 -3.59 -21.24
C PRO A 225 -0.13 -2.19 -21.43
N GLY A 226 -1.47 -2.13 -21.38
CA GLY A 226 -2.15 -0.84 -21.24
C GLY A 226 -1.76 -0.20 -19.91
N LEU A 227 -1.20 1.02 -19.93
CA LEU A 227 -0.77 1.73 -18.72
C LEU A 227 -1.84 2.70 -18.23
N PRO A 228 -2.14 2.76 -16.92
CA PRO A 228 -3.20 3.61 -16.40
C PRO A 228 -2.71 5.06 -16.22
N ALA A 229 -3.13 5.96 -17.11
CA ALA A 229 -2.70 7.36 -17.08
C ALA A 229 -3.44 8.24 -16.06
N ASP A 230 -4.65 7.84 -15.64
CA ASP A 230 -5.51 8.68 -14.80
C ASP A 230 -5.35 8.42 -13.30
N ARG A 231 -5.30 7.15 -12.90
CA ARG A 231 -5.23 6.72 -11.50
C ARG A 231 -4.51 5.39 -11.37
N LEU A 232 -3.75 5.24 -10.28
CA LEU A 232 -3.18 3.97 -9.84
C LEU A 232 -3.94 3.51 -8.58
N SER A 233 -4.13 2.21 -8.44
CA SER A 233 -4.43 1.62 -7.13
C SER A 233 -3.13 1.20 -6.43
N ASN A 234 -3.20 0.99 -5.13
CA ASN A 234 -2.19 0.27 -4.37
C ASN A 234 -2.85 -0.47 -3.21
N ILE A 235 -2.28 -1.60 -2.81
CA ILE A 235 -2.63 -2.28 -1.57
C ILE A 235 -1.34 -2.37 -0.76
N ASN A 236 -1.32 -1.72 0.38
CA ASN A 236 -0.20 -1.69 1.30
C ASN A 236 -0.36 -2.79 2.35
N TYR A 237 0.34 -3.91 2.12
CA TYR A 237 0.51 -5.05 3.02
C TYR A 237 1.58 -4.79 4.10
N GLY A 238 2.16 -3.59 4.14
CA GLY A 238 3.28 -3.23 5.02
C GLY A 238 4.60 -3.05 4.28
N GLN A 239 4.60 -3.19 2.95
CA GLN A 239 5.78 -2.92 2.13
C GLN A 239 6.24 -1.46 2.29
N ARG A 240 7.55 -1.24 2.09
CA ARG A 240 8.07 0.11 2.00
C ARG A 240 7.57 0.77 0.71
N ASN A 241 7.04 1.97 0.85
CA ASN A 241 6.60 2.82 -0.26
C ASN A 241 7.00 4.27 0.02
N ASP A 242 8.30 4.51 0.02
CA ASP A 242 8.93 5.78 0.34
C ASP A 242 8.88 6.72 -0.88
N ASP A 243 8.58 7.99 -0.67
CA ASP A 243 8.58 9.02 -1.71
C ASP A 243 10.01 9.29 -2.22
N ASP A 244 11.02 9.06 -1.39
CA ASP A 244 12.43 9.29 -1.71
C ASP A 244 13.15 8.06 -2.29
N SER A 245 12.46 6.91 -2.39
CA SER A 245 13.05 5.68 -2.93
C SER A 245 13.67 5.94 -4.32
N PRO A 246 14.89 5.44 -4.59
CA PRO A 246 15.50 5.52 -5.91
C PRO A 246 14.95 4.46 -6.88
N THR A 247 14.11 3.54 -6.41
CA THR A 247 13.52 2.44 -7.19
C THR A 247 12.03 2.37 -6.92
N LYS A 248 11.27 2.00 -7.94
CA LYS A 248 9.85 1.71 -7.84
C LYS A 248 9.51 0.53 -8.73
N ILE A 249 8.69 -0.36 -8.20
CA ILE A 249 8.18 -1.52 -8.92
C ILE A 249 6.67 -1.35 -8.99
N LEU A 250 6.13 -1.40 -10.20
CA LEU A 250 4.70 -1.36 -10.46
C LEU A 250 4.27 -2.73 -10.96
N ALA A 251 3.56 -3.48 -10.13
CA ALA A 251 2.91 -4.72 -10.54
C ALA A 251 1.49 -4.41 -11.04
N LEU A 252 1.12 -4.97 -12.18
CA LEU A 252 -0.19 -4.93 -12.81
C LEU A 252 -0.79 -6.33 -12.70
N LYS A 253 -1.88 -6.47 -11.93
CA LYS A 253 -2.50 -7.77 -11.63
C LYS A 253 -3.93 -7.82 -12.16
N GLY A 254 -4.24 -8.81 -12.98
CA GLY A 254 -5.56 -9.04 -13.55
C GLY A 254 -6.61 -9.29 -12.47
N ILE A 255 -7.85 -8.89 -12.76
CA ILE A 255 -9.01 -9.18 -11.90
C ILE A 255 -9.77 -10.36 -12.51
N GLY A 256 -9.81 -11.48 -11.78
CA GLY A 256 -10.49 -12.71 -12.21
C GLY A 256 -9.82 -13.42 -13.39
N ASN A 257 -8.52 -13.16 -13.64
CA ASN A 257 -7.72 -13.82 -14.66
C ASN A 257 -6.23 -13.83 -14.26
N GLY A 258 -5.40 -14.58 -14.99
CA GLY A 258 -3.98 -14.76 -14.68
C GLY A 258 -3.04 -13.67 -15.16
N PHE A 259 -3.53 -12.53 -15.68
CA PHE A 259 -2.68 -11.44 -16.15
C PHE A 259 -1.76 -10.91 -15.03
N SER A 260 -0.45 -10.88 -15.27
CA SER A 260 0.53 -10.37 -14.33
C SER A 260 1.73 -9.78 -15.06
N ASN A 261 1.86 -8.46 -15.01
CA ASN A 261 3.01 -7.75 -15.59
C ASN A 261 3.68 -6.91 -14.52
N ILE A 262 5.00 -6.85 -14.51
CA ILE A 262 5.76 -6.11 -13.50
C ILE A 262 6.74 -5.17 -14.20
N LEU A 263 6.67 -3.89 -13.84
CA LEU A 263 7.49 -2.83 -14.42
C LEU A 263 8.43 -2.28 -13.35
N TYR A 264 9.73 -2.32 -13.65
CA TYR A 264 10.78 -1.89 -12.73
C TYR A 264 11.38 -0.58 -13.18
N PHE A 265 11.28 0.42 -12.31
CA PHE A 265 11.78 1.76 -12.52
C PHE A 265 12.91 2.08 -11.56
N ARG A 266 13.87 2.87 -12.04
CA ARG A 266 14.94 3.42 -11.22
C ARG A 266 15.16 4.89 -11.53
N ARG A 267 15.62 5.63 -10.54
CA ARG A 267 16.02 7.02 -10.69
C ARG A 267 17.53 7.11 -10.92
N LYS A 268 17.92 7.59 -12.10
CA LYS A 268 19.33 7.78 -12.50
C LYS A 268 19.56 9.26 -12.81
N ALA A 269 20.55 9.86 -12.16
CA ALA A 269 20.86 11.29 -12.32
C ALA A 269 19.64 12.23 -12.13
N GLY A 270 18.71 11.84 -11.25
CA GLY A 270 17.50 12.62 -10.93
C GLY A 270 16.28 12.31 -11.80
N GLU A 271 16.43 11.49 -12.85
CA GLU A 271 15.34 11.12 -13.76
C GLU A 271 14.93 9.65 -13.60
N TRP A 272 13.63 9.38 -13.59
CA TRP A 272 13.10 8.02 -13.62
C TRP A 272 13.17 7.41 -15.03
N GLU A 273 13.58 6.14 -15.09
CA GLU A 273 13.56 5.32 -16.30
C GLU A 273 13.04 3.90 -16.00
N LEU A 274 12.34 3.30 -16.96
CA LEU A 274 11.99 1.87 -16.97
C LEU A 274 13.25 1.09 -17.38
N TYR A 275 13.66 0.12 -16.57
CA TYR A 275 14.87 -0.67 -16.86
C TYR A 275 14.65 -2.18 -16.95
N LYS A 276 13.52 -2.69 -16.45
CA LYS A 276 13.13 -4.10 -16.55
C LYS A 276 11.61 -4.25 -16.65
N PHE A 277 11.17 -5.17 -17.50
CA PHE A 277 9.77 -5.58 -17.67
C PHE A 277 9.69 -7.09 -17.47
N GLU A 278 8.73 -7.55 -16.68
CA GLU A 278 8.43 -8.98 -16.54
C GLU A 278 6.98 -9.27 -16.94
N ASP A 279 6.79 -10.35 -17.68
CA ASP A 279 5.48 -10.95 -17.93
C ASP A 279 5.42 -12.32 -17.25
N THR A 280 4.63 -12.42 -16.18
CA THR A 280 4.42 -13.65 -15.43
C THR A 280 2.95 -14.07 -15.49
N SER A 281 2.28 -13.76 -16.60
CA SER A 281 0.87 -14.09 -16.79
C SER A 281 0.69 -15.61 -16.90
N ILE A 282 -0.37 -16.14 -16.28
CA ILE A 282 -0.73 -17.57 -16.26
C ILE A 282 -2.08 -17.87 -16.93
#